data_AF-A0A954W0T8-F1
#
_entry.id   AF-A0A954W0T8-F1
#
_cell.length_a   1.000
_cell.length_b   1.000
_cell.length_c   1.000
_cell.angle_alpha   90.00
_cell.angle_beta   90.00
_cell.angle_gamma   90.00
#
_symmetry.space_group_name_H-M   'P 1'
#
loop_
_entity.id
_entity.type
_entity.pdbx_description
1 polymer ?
#
loop_
_entity_poly.entity_id
_entity_poly.type
_entity_poly.pdbx_seq_one_letter_code
_entity_poly.pdbx_strand_id
1 'polypeptide(L)'
;MNVFLSWSGEQSHGFALALREFLRMVFPTINPFVSSEDIRKGNAWSTVISSELRKADKGIVCITQSNCERPWLQFEAGALQVRHDMPVVYTVLVDDVGDQLRENPLSMFQHTRVERGDFLRLVRDLNSDLQSGQRSDAELEQVFDLHWDKLREQRDSLLSLPVNRKFIFLPDLVRNDSMIAGKVFENTLFRGPCVLAILPDCSFIECTFTMDDPARKLEMLWDHDGGMYGAIGVAYCQFRRCEFEGIGIAGSKDTLEKFVRNGLFG
;
A
#
# COMPACT_ATOMS: atom_id res chain seq x y z
N MET A 1 6.44 0.00 -23.12
CA MET A 1 6.29 1.08 -22.13
C MET A 1 6.15 0.47 -20.74
N ASN A 2 7.05 0.77 -19.81
CA ASN A 2 7.00 0.34 -18.42
C ASN A 2 6.13 1.29 -17.61
N VAL A 3 5.10 0.76 -16.95
CA VAL A 3 4.19 1.56 -16.13
C VAL A 3 4.25 1.09 -14.68
N PHE A 4 4.64 1.98 -13.79
CA PHE A 4 4.66 1.69 -12.36
C PHE A 4 3.28 1.95 -11.75
N LEU A 5 2.68 0.95 -11.12
CA LEU A 5 1.41 1.11 -10.40
C LEU A 5 1.71 1.28 -8.91
N SER A 6 1.54 2.51 -8.43
CA SER A 6 1.70 2.89 -7.03
C SER A 6 0.40 2.65 -6.27
N TRP A 7 0.52 2.03 -5.10
CA TRP A 7 -0.60 1.66 -4.25
C TRP A 7 -0.20 1.64 -2.78
N SER A 8 -1.18 1.79 -1.89
CA SER A 8 -1.01 1.56 -0.45
C SER A 8 -2.35 1.20 0.18
N GLY A 9 -2.35 0.16 1.00
CA GLY A 9 -3.57 -0.42 1.55
C GLY A 9 -4.25 -1.39 0.58
N GLU A 10 -5.16 -2.20 1.13
CA GLU A 10 -5.76 -3.36 0.45
C GLU A 10 -6.62 -2.99 -0.77
N GLN A 11 -7.46 -1.95 -0.66
CA GLN A 11 -8.33 -1.52 -1.76
C GLN A 11 -7.54 -1.00 -2.97
N SER A 12 -6.57 -0.13 -2.70
CA SER A 12 -5.67 0.42 -3.71
C SER A 12 -4.79 -0.69 -4.32
N HIS A 13 -4.33 -1.64 -3.52
CA HIS A 13 -3.56 -2.80 -3.99
C HIS A 13 -4.38 -3.69 -4.93
N GLY A 14 -5.57 -4.10 -4.50
CA GLY A 14 -6.47 -4.91 -5.31
C GLY A 14 -6.85 -4.21 -6.62
N PHE A 15 -7.07 -2.90 -6.57
CA PHE A 15 -7.34 -2.12 -7.77
C PHE A 15 -6.11 -2.05 -8.68
N ALA A 16 -4.90 -1.88 -8.14
CA ALA A 16 -3.66 -1.89 -8.93
C ALA A 16 -3.44 -3.23 -9.65
N LEU A 17 -3.80 -4.36 -9.02
CA LEU A 17 -3.76 -5.68 -9.66
C LEU A 17 -4.79 -5.81 -10.79
N ALA A 18 -6.03 -5.37 -10.55
CA ALA A 18 -7.07 -5.35 -11.59
C ALA A 18 -6.67 -4.43 -12.76
N LEU A 19 -6.10 -3.27 -12.46
CA LEU A 19 -5.59 -2.33 -13.44
C LEU A 19 -4.43 -2.91 -14.26
N ARG A 20 -3.51 -3.64 -13.63
CA ARG A 20 -2.42 -4.36 -14.33
C ARG A 20 -2.98 -5.32 -15.38
N GLU A 21 -3.98 -6.12 -15.03
CA GLU A 21 -4.65 -7.02 -15.99
C GLU A 21 -5.32 -6.23 -17.11
N PHE A 22 -6.11 -5.21 -16.75
CA PHE A 22 -6.82 -4.36 -17.68
C PHE A 22 -5.86 -3.74 -18.71
N LEU A 23 -4.78 -3.12 -18.25
CA LEU A 23 -3.78 -2.49 -19.12
C LEU A 23 -3.16 -3.51 -20.08
N ARG A 24 -2.85 -4.74 -19.64
CA ARG A 24 -2.30 -5.79 -20.51
C ARG A 24 -3.29 -6.25 -21.59
N MET A 25 -4.58 -6.22 -21.32
CA MET A 25 -5.61 -6.52 -22.32
C MET A 25 -5.78 -5.34 -23.29
N VAL A 26 -5.78 -4.13 -22.76
CA VAL A 26 -6.01 -2.89 -23.52
C VAL A 26 -4.79 -2.40 -24.27
N PHE A 27 -3.57 -2.86 -24.01
CA PHE A 27 -2.38 -2.41 -24.73
C PHE A 27 -1.44 -3.58 -25.08
N PRO A 28 -0.96 -3.71 -26.33
CA PRO A 28 -0.13 -4.84 -26.72
C PRO A 28 1.31 -4.76 -26.19
N THR A 29 1.80 -3.54 -25.93
CA THR A 29 3.22 -3.23 -25.67
C THR A 29 3.42 -2.48 -24.34
N ILE A 30 2.52 -2.69 -23.38
CA ILE A 30 2.62 -2.14 -22.02
C ILE A 30 3.15 -3.19 -21.04
N ASN A 31 3.98 -2.76 -20.11
CA ASN A 31 4.54 -3.59 -19.05
C ASN A 31 4.20 -2.96 -17.69
N PRO A 32 2.99 -3.22 -17.15
CA PRO A 32 2.58 -2.71 -15.87
C PRO A 32 3.22 -3.53 -14.75
N PHE A 33 3.79 -2.82 -13.78
CA PHE A 33 4.51 -3.35 -12.63
C PHE A 33 3.77 -3.02 -11.33
N VAL A 34 3.62 -4.01 -10.45
CA VAL A 34 3.03 -3.86 -9.12
C VAL A 34 4.02 -4.43 -8.11
N SER A 35 4.43 -3.61 -7.13
CA SER A 35 5.49 -3.98 -6.18
C SER A 35 5.20 -5.21 -5.29
N SER A 36 3.95 -5.65 -5.13
CA SER A 36 3.62 -6.85 -4.34
C SER A 36 4.02 -8.17 -5.01
N GLU A 37 3.91 -8.24 -6.34
CA GLU A 37 4.04 -9.50 -7.08
C GLU A 37 5.48 -9.78 -7.52
N ASP A 38 6.30 -8.73 -7.62
CA ASP A 38 7.52 -8.75 -8.40
C ASP A 38 8.80 -8.57 -7.55
N ILE A 39 8.69 -8.55 -6.21
CA ILE A 39 9.83 -8.46 -5.28
C ILE A 39 10.17 -9.83 -4.68
N ARG A 40 11.35 -10.36 -5.02
CA ARG A 40 11.87 -11.60 -4.40
C ARG A 40 12.23 -11.39 -2.93
N LYS A 41 11.85 -12.36 -2.08
CA LYS A 41 12.25 -12.44 -0.66
C LYS A 41 13.79 -12.31 -0.54
N GLY A 42 14.26 -11.39 0.31
CA GLY A 42 15.69 -11.15 0.57
C GLY A 42 16.29 -9.90 -0.10
N ASN A 43 15.59 -9.24 -1.01
CA ASN A 43 16.02 -7.96 -1.57
C ASN A 43 15.60 -6.78 -0.68
N ALA A 44 16.46 -5.76 -0.56
CA ALA A 44 16.08 -4.50 0.08
C ALA A 44 14.93 -3.84 -0.69
N TRP A 45 13.75 -3.80 -0.08
CA TRP A 45 12.50 -3.35 -0.68
C TRP A 45 12.63 -1.94 -1.31
N SER A 46 13.25 -1.00 -0.58
CA SER A 46 13.51 0.37 -1.03
C SER A 46 14.43 0.44 -2.27
N THR A 47 15.43 -0.44 -2.37
CA THR A 47 16.35 -0.50 -3.51
C THR A 47 15.66 -1.01 -4.77
N VAL A 48 14.78 -2.01 -4.63
CA VAL A 48 14.01 -2.54 -5.76
C VAL A 48 13.00 -1.52 -6.25
N ILE A 49 12.21 -0.90 -5.36
CA ILE A 49 11.26 0.15 -5.77
C ILE A 49 11.98 1.31 -6.43
N SER A 50 13.07 1.80 -5.85
CA SER A 50 13.86 2.88 -6.46
C SER A 50 14.41 2.48 -7.83
N SER A 51 14.77 1.21 -8.03
CA SER A 51 15.19 0.69 -9.34
C SER A 51 14.06 0.67 -10.33
N GLU A 52 12.88 0.19 -9.96
CA GLU A 52 11.73 0.08 -10.87
C GLU A 52 11.13 1.45 -11.19
N LEU A 53 11.05 2.36 -10.21
CA LEU A 53 10.72 3.77 -10.46
C LEU A 53 11.70 4.42 -11.44
N ARG A 54 12.99 4.04 -11.42
CA ARG A 54 14.00 4.49 -12.40
C ARG A 54 13.87 3.85 -13.78
N LYS A 55 13.12 2.77 -13.94
CA LYS A 55 12.89 2.11 -15.23
C LYS A 55 11.51 2.42 -15.81
N ALA A 56 10.62 3.00 -15.02
CA ALA A 56 9.28 3.35 -15.41
C ALA A 56 9.27 4.55 -16.37
N ASP A 57 8.49 4.43 -17.43
CA ASP A 57 8.22 5.52 -18.39
C ASP A 57 7.04 6.38 -17.91
N LYS A 58 6.09 5.76 -17.19
CA LYS A 58 4.89 6.39 -16.63
C LYS A 58 4.60 5.81 -15.25
N GLY A 59 3.91 6.56 -14.41
CA GLY A 59 3.40 6.08 -13.13
C GLY A 59 1.91 6.32 -13.00
N ILE A 60 1.18 5.35 -12.43
CA ILE A 60 -0.23 5.49 -12.08
C ILE A 60 -0.35 5.28 -10.57
N VAL A 61 -0.84 6.29 -9.87
CA VAL A 61 -1.04 6.28 -8.42
C VAL A 61 -2.50 5.98 -8.12
N CYS A 62 -2.77 4.83 -7.48
CA CYS A 62 -4.13 4.39 -7.13
C CYS A 62 -4.50 4.97 -5.75
N ILE A 63 -5.28 6.04 -5.74
CA ILE A 63 -5.63 6.80 -4.55
C ILE A 63 -7.00 6.36 -4.03
N THR A 64 -7.07 6.12 -2.72
CA THR A 64 -8.31 5.90 -1.97
C THR A 64 -8.40 6.91 -0.83
N GLN A 65 -9.58 7.08 -0.25
CA GLN A 65 -9.79 7.85 0.97
C GLN A 65 -8.87 7.36 2.10
N SER A 66 -8.65 6.04 2.17
CA SER A 66 -7.84 5.38 3.20
C SER A 66 -6.31 5.53 3.02
N ASN A 67 -5.85 6.01 1.86
CA ASN A 67 -4.43 6.06 1.53
C ASN A 67 -3.92 7.43 1.03
N CYS A 68 -4.80 8.41 0.78
CA CYS A 68 -4.39 9.66 0.16
C CYS A 68 -3.33 10.44 0.97
N GLU A 69 -3.34 10.33 2.30
CA GLU A 69 -2.37 10.96 3.20
C GLU A 69 -1.07 10.15 3.40
N ARG A 70 -0.91 9.00 2.73
CA ARG A 70 0.27 8.14 2.91
C ARG A 70 1.52 8.85 2.37
N PRO A 71 2.56 9.05 3.22
CA PRO A 71 3.81 9.64 2.77
C PRO A 71 4.47 8.84 1.64
N TRP A 72 4.26 7.52 1.65
CA TRP A 72 4.80 6.62 0.63
C TRP A 72 4.24 6.90 -0.78
N LEU A 73 2.93 7.14 -0.92
CA LEU A 73 2.33 7.53 -2.22
C LEU A 73 2.91 8.85 -2.72
N GLN A 74 3.07 9.82 -1.82
CA GLN A 74 3.64 11.13 -2.14
C GLN A 74 5.11 11.02 -2.55
N PHE A 75 5.89 10.15 -1.87
CA PHE A 75 7.27 9.87 -2.20
C PHE A 75 7.40 9.23 -3.59
N GLU A 76 6.59 8.21 -3.91
CA GLU A 76 6.62 7.55 -5.22
C GLU A 76 6.20 8.51 -6.34
N ALA A 77 5.12 9.28 -6.13
CA ALA A 77 4.70 10.32 -7.06
C ALA A 77 5.80 11.37 -7.27
N GLY A 78 6.45 11.82 -6.19
CA GLY A 78 7.58 12.74 -6.25
C GLY A 78 8.79 12.14 -6.97
N ALA A 79 9.14 10.88 -6.71
CA ALA A 79 10.27 10.20 -7.34
C ALA A 79 10.05 10.00 -8.85
N LEU A 80 8.80 9.75 -9.27
CA LEU A 80 8.39 9.75 -10.67
C LEU A 80 8.49 11.16 -11.27
N GLN A 81 8.11 12.20 -10.52
CA GLN A 81 8.09 13.59 -10.98
C GLN A 81 9.48 14.24 -11.09
N VAL A 82 10.43 13.92 -10.20
CA VAL A 82 11.78 14.52 -10.14
C VAL A 82 12.62 14.24 -11.40
N ARG A 83 12.20 13.28 -12.23
CA ARG A 83 12.80 13.03 -13.54
C ARG A 83 12.24 13.99 -14.58
N HIS A 84 12.82 15.19 -14.62
CA HIS A 84 12.47 16.28 -15.52
C HIS A 84 12.71 16.04 -17.03
N ASP A 85 13.10 14.82 -17.46
CA ASP A 85 13.16 14.42 -18.88
C ASP A 85 12.12 13.32 -19.25
N MET A 86 11.05 13.18 -18.43
CA MET A 86 9.78 12.42 -18.60
C MET A 86 9.66 11.08 -17.83
N PRO A 87 9.00 11.10 -16.66
CA PRO A 87 7.76 10.32 -16.46
C PRO A 87 6.56 11.21 -16.13
N VAL A 88 5.42 10.91 -16.75
CA VAL A 88 4.12 11.52 -16.44
C VAL A 88 3.46 10.70 -15.32
N VAL A 89 3.11 11.37 -14.23
CA VAL A 89 2.34 10.80 -13.11
C VAL A 89 0.86 10.99 -13.40
N TYR A 90 0.13 9.87 -13.49
CA TYR A 90 -1.31 9.84 -13.50
C TYR A 90 -1.81 9.47 -12.11
N THR A 91 -2.85 10.14 -11.65
CA THR A 91 -3.49 9.83 -10.37
C THR A 91 -4.89 9.29 -10.66
N VAL A 92 -5.24 8.14 -10.10
CA VAL A 92 -6.55 7.50 -10.28
C VAL A 92 -7.26 7.47 -8.93
N LEU A 93 -8.44 8.08 -8.85
CA LEU A 93 -9.29 8.07 -7.68
C LEU A 93 -10.13 6.80 -7.71
N VAL A 94 -9.75 5.82 -6.90
CA VAL A 94 -10.41 4.51 -6.81
C VAL A 94 -11.76 4.64 -6.11
N ASP A 95 -11.88 5.53 -5.12
CA ASP A 95 -13.11 5.90 -4.41
C ASP A 95 -13.32 7.43 -4.39
N ASP A 96 -14.35 7.90 -3.69
CA ASP A 96 -14.56 9.32 -3.47
C ASP A 96 -13.65 9.85 -2.34
N VAL A 97 -12.52 10.42 -2.75
CA VAL A 97 -11.53 11.02 -1.84
C VAL A 97 -11.97 12.40 -1.34
N GLY A 98 -13.03 12.98 -1.92
CA GLY A 98 -13.59 14.28 -1.53
C GLY A 98 -12.56 15.42 -1.48
N ASP A 99 -12.64 16.24 -0.44
CA ASP A 99 -11.75 17.40 -0.24
C ASP A 99 -10.39 17.04 0.37
N GLN A 100 -10.13 15.78 0.74
CA GLN A 100 -8.89 15.37 1.42
C GLN A 100 -7.63 15.61 0.58
N LEU A 101 -7.78 15.71 -0.74
CA LEU A 101 -6.67 16.00 -1.64
C LEU A 101 -6.33 17.49 -1.73
N ARG A 102 -7.18 18.42 -1.29
CA ARG A 102 -6.98 19.88 -1.52
C ARG A 102 -5.64 20.41 -0.99
N GLU A 103 -5.16 19.89 0.12
CA GLU A 103 -3.88 20.30 0.74
C GLU A 103 -2.77 19.25 0.53
N ASN A 104 -3.04 18.22 -0.26
CA ASN A 104 -2.11 17.12 -0.52
C ASN A 104 -1.16 17.48 -1.67
N PRO A 105 0.13 17.10 -1.62
CA PRO A 105 1.05 17.23 -2.75
C PRO A 105 0.51 16.63 -4.06
N LEU A 106 -0.34 15.60 -3.99
CA LEU A 106 -0.96 14.98 -5.16
C LEU A 106 -1.99 15.88 -5.86
N SER A 107 -2.48 16.96 -5.22
CA SER A 107 -3.43 17.93 -5.82
C SER A 107 -2.91 18.64 -7.07
N MET A 108 -1.59 18.68 -7.26
CA MET A 108 -0.97 19.29 -8.44
C MET A 108 -1.23 18.49 -9.72
N PHE A 109 -1.68 17.23 -9.61
CA PHE A 109 -1.96 16.36 -10.74
C PHE A 109 -3.42 16.41 -11.16
N GLN A 110 -3.68 16.23 -12.46
CA GLN A 110 -5.03 16.03 -12.95
C GLN A 110 -5.50 14.61 -12.60
N HIS A 111 -6.44 14.53 -11.66
CA HIS A 111 -7.02 13.26 -11.22
C HIS A 111 -7.92 12.64 -12.29
N THR A 112 -7.79 11.32 -12.46
CA THR A 112 -8.68 10.47 -13.25
C THR A 112 -9.66 9.78 -12.34
N ARG A 113 -10.95 9.97 -12.55
CA ARG A 113 -12.00 9.19 -11.89
C ARG A 113 -12.18 7.85 -12.60
N VAL A 114 -12.55 6.82 -11.85
CA VAL A 114 -12.96 5.52 -12.44
C VAL A 114 -14.40 5.63 -12.99
N GLU A 115 -14.57 6.55 -13.93
CA GLU A 115 -15.77 6.80 -14.72
C GLU A 115 -15.40 6.59 -16.18
N ARG A 116 -16.29 5.96 -16.98
CA ARG A 116 -15.96 5.50 -18.34
C ARG A 116 -15.27 6.57 -19.18
N GLY A 117 -15.87 7.77 -19.22
CA GLY A 117 -15.36 8.87 -20.04
C GLY A 117 -14.01 9.40 -19.59
N ASP A 118 -13.80 9.55 -18.28
CA ASP A 118 -12.56 10.07 -17.73
C ASP A 118 -11.42 9.05 -17.85
N PHE A 119 -11.72 7.80 -17.52
CA PHE A 119 -10.75 6.70 -17.64
C PHE A 119 -10.35 6.42 -19.09
N LEU A 120 -11.27 6.58 -20.04
CA LEU A 120 -10.95 6.48 -21.48
C LEU A 120 -9.96 7.58 -21.91
N ARG A 121 -9.98 8.78 -21.29
CA ARG A 121 -8.96 9.82 -21.55
C ARG A 121 -7.59 9.37 -21.09
N LEU A 122 -7.46 8.84 -19.87
CA LEU A 122 -6.22 8.24 -19.38
C LEU A 122 -5.70 7.15 -20.34
N VAL A 123 -6.59 6.28 -20.82
CA VAL A 123 -6.25 5.22 -21.78
C VAL A 123 -5.77 5.79 -23.13
N ARG A 124 -6.40 6.85 -23.63
CA ARG A 124 -5.97 7.57 -24.84
C ARG A 124 -4.60 8.23 -24.66
N ASP A 125 -4.37 8.87 -23.53
CA ASP A 125 -3.08 9.50 -23.20
C ASP A 125 -1.97 8.45 -23.17
N LEU A 126 -2.18 7.33 -22.46
CA LEU A 126 -1.24 6.20 -22.45
C LEU A 126 -1.01 5.60 -23.84
N ASN A 127 -2.05 5.47 -24.67
CA ASN A 127 -1.91 4.97 -26.05
C ASN A 127 -1.02 5.91 -26.89
N SER A 128 -1.18 7.22 -26.72
CA SER A 128 -0.39 8.23 -27.46
C SER A 128 1.09 8.23 -27.07
N ASP A 129 1.38 7.87 -25.81
CA ASP A 129 2.71 7.80 -25.23
C ASP A 129 3.48 6.51 -25.60
N LEU A 130 2.81 5.49 -26.15
CA LEU A 130 3.48 4.27 -26.59
C LEU A 130 4.48 4.61 -27.71
N GLN A 131 5.60 3.87 -27.74
CA GLN A 131 6.58 3.98 -28.83
C GLN A 131 6.19 3.12 -30.04
N SER A 132 5.42 2.05 -29.82
CA SER A 132 4.93 1.13 -30.84
C SER A 132 3.70 0.40 -30.35
N GLY A 133 2.87 -0.10 -31.27
CA GLY A 133 1.65 -0.84 -30.93
C GLY A 133 0.47 0.04 -30.52
N GLN A 134 0.50 1.33 -30.86
CA GLN A 134 -0.65 2.23 -30.73
C GLN A 134 -1.83 1.68 -31.54
N ARG A 135 -3.01 1.73 -30.95
CA ARG A 135 -4.26 1.47 -31.68
C ARG A 135 -4.85 2.76 -32.21
N SER A 136 -5.63 2.68 -33.28
CA SER A 136 -6.50 3.81 -33.67
C SER A 136 -7.52 4.09 -32.57
N ASP A 137 -8.08 5.30 -32.56
CA ASP A 137 -9.04 5.70 -31.53
C ASP A 137 -10.26 4.76 -31.47
N ALA A 138 -10.78 4.36 -32.63
CA ALA A 138 -11.92 3.44 -32.73
C ALA A 138 -11.60 2.03 -32.19
N GLU A 139 -10.42 1.49 -32.53
CA GLU A 139 -9.99 0.18 -32.02
C GLU A 139 -9.69 0.22 -30.52
N LEU A 140 -9.10 1.31 -30.02
CA LEU A 140 -8.80 1.51 -28.61
C LEU A 140 -10.09 1.57 -27.79
N GLU A 141 -11.08 2.37 -28.22
CA GLU A 141 -12.38 2.48 -27.56
C GLU A 141 -13.13 1.14 -27.58
N GLN A 142 -13.08 0.39 -28.69
CA GLN A 142 -13.70 -0.94 -28.76
C GLN A 142 -13.08 -1.93 -27.77
N VAL A 143 -11.75 -2.01 -27.70
CA VAL A 143 -11.07 -2.92 -26.76
C VAL A 143 -11.27 -2.47 -25.30
N PHE A 144 -11.25 -1.16 -25.07
CA PHE A 144 -11.56 -0.57 -23.78
C PHE A 144 -12.95 -1.00 -23.29
N ASP A 145 -13.98 -0.86 -24.12
CA ASP A 145 -15.37 -1.19 -23.75
C ASP A 145 -15.55 -2.67 -23.41
N LEU A 146 -14.84 -3.58 -24.09
CA LEU A 146 -14.88 -5.01 -23.80
C LEU A 146 -14.38 -5.36 -22.39
N HIS A 147 -13.50 -4.54 -21.81
CA HIS A 147 -12.85 -4.81 -20.53
C HIS A 147 -13.25 -3.85 -19.41
N TRP A 148 -13.94 -2.76 -19.75
CA TRP A 148 -14.30 -1.69 -18.82
C TRP A 148 -15.19 -2.18 -17.68
N ASP A 149 -16.26 -2.91 -17.99
CA ASP A 149 -17.20 -3.37 -16.96
C ASP A 149 -16.54 -4.31 -15.95
N LYS A 150 -15.65 -5.20 -16.41
CA LYS A 150 -14.88 -6.07 -15.51
C LYS A 150 -14.03 -5.26 -14.53
N LEU A 151 -13.27 -4.26 -15.02
CA LEU A 151 -12.45 -3.41 -14.14
C LEU A 151 -13.32 -2.64 -13.14
N ARG A 152 -14.45 -2.11 -13.61
CA ARG A 152 -15.42 -1.37 -12.80
C ARG A 152 -16.02 -2.23 -11.67
N GLU A 153 -16.47 -3.44 -12.00
CA GLU A 153 -17.01 -4.40 -11.04
C GLU A 153 -15.97 -4.86 -10.03
N GLN A 154 -14.72 -5.09 -10.46
CA GLN A 154 -13.61 -5.42 -9.55
C GLN A 154 -13.36 -4.29 -8.56
N ARG A 155 -13.34 -3.03 -9.01
CA ARG A 155 -13.27 -1.86 -8.12
C ARG A 155 -14.44 -1.85 -7.13
N ASP A 156 -15.68 -1.97 -7.62
CA ASP A 156 -16.86 -1.90 -6.74
C ASP A 156 -16.87 -2.99 -5.68
N SER A 157 -16.44 -4.20 -6.05
CA SER A 157 -16.25 -5.31 -5.11
C SER A 157 -15.22 -4.96 -4.03
N LEU A 158 -14.08 -4.38 -4.40
CA LEU A 158 -13.04 -3.94 -3.45
C LEU A 158 -13.52 -2.83 -2.51
N LEU A 159 -14.36 -1.92 -2.99
CA LEU A 159 -14.94 -0.84 -2.16
C LEU A 159 -16.09 -1.33 -1.27
N SER A 160 -16.75 -2.43 -1.64
CA SER A 160 -17.80 -3.06 -0.84
C SER A 160 -17.25 -3.85 0.35
N LEU A 161 -15.94 -4.12 0.37
CA LEU A 161 -15.26 -4.66 1.54
C LEU A 161 -15.39 -3.66 2.69
N PRO A 162 -15.71 -4.11 3.92
CA PRO A 162 -15.94 -3.22 5.05
C PRO A 162 -14.72 -2.34 5.32
N VAL A 163 -14.82 -1.04 5.00
CA VAL A 163 -13.77 0.01 5.11
C VAL A 163 -13.51 0.42 6.58
N ASN A 164 -13.58 -0.50 7.53
CA ASN A 164 -13.42 -0.16 8.95
C ASN A 164 -12.02 -0.39 9.48
N ARG A 165 -11.04 -0.75 8.64
CA ARG A 165 -9.65 -0.91 9.08
C ARG A 165 -8.79 0.28 8.68
N LYS A 166 -8.36 1.06 9.67
CA LYS A 166 -7.26 2.02 9.48
C LYS A 166 -5.99 1.22 9.24
N PHE A 167 -5.28 1.47 8.15
CA PHE A 167 -3.97 0.88 7.93
C PHE A 167 -2.88 1.74 8.60
N ILE A 168 -1.84 1.17 9.20
CA ILE A 168 -0.69 1.91 9.74
C ILE A 168 0.59 1.12 9.47
N PHE A 169 1.52 1.70 8.72
CA PHE A 169 2.89 1.19 8.70
C PHE A 169 3.54 1.63 10.00
N LEU A 170 3.87 0.67 10.86
CA LEU A 170 4.21 0.97 12.25
C LEU A 170 5.42 1.90 12.41
N PRO A 171 6.49 1.80 11.58
CA PRO A 171 7.58 2.76 11.57
C PRO A 171 7.18 4.22 11.30
N ASP A 172 6.04 4.50 10.67
CA ASP A 172 5.59 5.88 10.44
C ASP A 172 5.09 6.57 11.72
N LEU A 173 4.75 5.81 12.77
CA LEU A 173 4.32 6.36 14.06
C LEU A 173 5.48 6.95 14.88
N VAL A 174 6.72 6.68 14.47
CA VAL A 174 7.93 6.85 15.27
C VAL A 174 9.02 7.68 14.56
N ARG A 175 8.61 8.53 13.60
CA ARG A 175 9.51 9.25 12.65
C ARG A 175 10.82 9.80 13.23
N ASN A 176 10.83 10.30 14.47
CA ASN A 176 12.04 10.77 15.18
C ASN A 176 12.17 10.21 16.61
N ASP A 177 11.25 9.33 17.03
CA ASP A 177 11.09 8.89 18.42
C ASP A 177 11.00 7.37 18.42
N SER A 178 11.77 6.65 19.22
CA SER A 178 11.71 5.17 19.22
C SER A 178 10.53 4.61 20.02
N MET A 179 9.52 5.43 20.36
CA MET A 179 8.48 5.13 21.33
C MET A 179 7.10 5.62 20.89
N ILE A 180 6.10 4.76 21.05
CA ILE A 180 4.67 5.09 20.96
C ILE A 180 4.11 5.03 22.38
N ALA A 181 3.62 6.15 22.90
CA ALA A 181 3.08 6.22 24.26
C ALA A 181 1.66 6.79 24.31
N GLY A 182 0.79 6.20 25.15
CA GLY A 182 -0.50 6.80 25.52
C GLY A 182 -1.55 6.83 24.40
N LYS A 183 -1.48 5.92 23.43
CA LYS A 183 -2.38 5.90 22.26
C LYS A 183 -3.43 4.79 22.37
N VAL A 184 -4.60 5.06 21.80
CA VAL A 184 -5.67 4.07 21.62
C VAL A 184 -5.86 3.86 20.13
N PHE A 185 -5.78 2.60 19.71
CA PHE A 185 -6.01 2.17 18.34
C PHE A 185 -7.19 1.19 18.33
N GLU A 186 -8.16 1.45 17.46
CA GLU A 186 -9.30 0.57 17.26
C GLU A 186 -9.43 0.23 15.77
N ASN A 187 -9.76 -1.03 15.46
CA ASN A 187 -9.96 -1.52 14.10
C ASN A 187 -8.81 -1.09 13.17
N THR A 188 -7.57 -1.44 13.53
CA THR A 188 -6.38 -0.96 12.81
C THR A 188 -5.52 -2.13 12.36
N LEU A 189 -5.16 -2.16 11.08
CA LEU A 189 -4.18 -3.08 10.50
C LEU A 189 -2.79 -2.43 10.55
N PHE A 190 -1.89 -3.00 11.33
CA PHE A 190 -0.49 -2.61 11.41
C PHE A 190 0.38 -3.53 10.54
N ARG A 191 1.30 -2.95 9.76
CA ARG A 191 2.30 -3.73 9.00
C ARG A 191 3.73 -3.35 9.36
N GLY A 192 4.59 -4.38 9.39
CA GLY A 192 6.05 -4.27 9.47
C GLY A 192 6.72 -4.26 8.08
N PRO A 193 8.05 -4.48 7.98
CA PRO A 193 8.87 -5.19 8.97
C PRO A 193 9.37 -4.29 10.11
N CYS A 194 9.04 -4.64 11.35
CA CYS A 194 9.60 -4.03 12.55
C CYS A 194 9.47 -4.96 13.76
N VAL A 195 10.13 -4.63 14.87
CA VAL A 195 9.95 -5.29 16.17
C VAL A 195 9.31 -4.31 17.14
N LEU A 196 8.22 -4.71 17.79
CA LEU A 196 7.56 -3.99 18.86
C LEU A 196 8.13 -4.43 20.22
N ALA A 197 8.76 -3.52 20.95
CA ALA A 197 9.13 -3.74 22.33
C ALA A 197 7.95 -3.35 23.24
N ILE A 198 7.30 -4.34 23.84
CA ILE A 198 6.14 -4.11 24.71
C ILE A 198 6.62 -3.73 26.11
N LEU A 199 6.34 -2.49 26.47
CA LEU A 199 6.60 -1.93 27.79
C LEU A 199 5.33 -1.98 28.66
N PRO A 200 5.44 -1.71 29.97
CA PRO A 200 4.31 -1.81 30.89
C PRO A 200 3.07 -1.03 30.44
N ASP A 201 1.91 -1.50 30.90
CA ASP A 201 0.59 -0.89 30.71
C ASP A 201 0.09 -0.82 29.26
N CYS A 202 0.45 -1.80 28.43
CA CYS A 202 -0.18 -2.02 27.13
C CYS A 202 -1.28 -3.09 27.17
N SER A 203 -2.39 -2.88 26.45
CA SER A 203 -3.49 -3.85 26.34
C SER A 203 -3.82 -4.18 24.89
N PHE A 204 -4.02 -5.46 24.59
CA PHE A 204 -4.37 -5.98 23.28
C PHE A 204 -5.67 -6.78 23.40
N ILE A 205 -6.76 -6.24 22.85
CA ILE A 205 -8.11 -6.77 22.96
C ILE A 205 -8.56 -7.20 21.57
N GLU A 206 -8.90 -8.48 21.39
CA GLU A 206 -9.34 -9.02 20.09
C GLU A 206 -8.35 -8.72 18.95
N CYS A 207 -7.05 -8.74 19.25
CA CYS A 207 -6.01 -8.47 18.26
C CYS A 207 -5.42 -9.76 17.68
N THR A 208 -4.90 -9.71 16.46
CA THR A 208 -4.22 -10.84 15.82
C THR A 208 -2.85 -10.43 15.31
N PHE A 209 -1.88 -11.34 15.42
CA PHE A 209 -0.55 -11.21 14.84
C PHE A 209 -0.39 -12.30 13.78
N THR A 210 -0.17 -11.89 12.53
CA THR A 210 -0.07 -12.78 11.37
C THR A 210 1.32 -12.70 10.72
N MET A 211 1.69 -13.81 10.10
CA MET A 211 3.03 -14.06 9.54
C MET A 211 2.91 -14.72 8.18
N ASP A 212 3.84 -14.39 7.28
CA ASP A 212 3.97 -15.04 5.98
C ASP A 212 4.36 -16.53 6.11
N ASP A 213 4.95 -16.94 7.24
CA ASP A 213 5.34 -18.32 7.54
C ASP A 213 4.96 -18.71 8.99
N PRO A 214 3.89 -19.51 9.19
CA PRO A 214 3.42 -19.95 10.51
C PRO A 214 4.46 -20.77 11.29
N ALA A 215 5.44 -21.39 10.63
CA ALA A 215 6.44 -22.24 11.28
C ALA A 215 7.49 -21.45 12.08
N ARG A 216 7.64 -20.14 11.81
CA ARG A 216 8.67 -19.27 12.43
C ARG A 216 8.13 -18.38 13.56
N LYS A 217 6.93 -18.67 14.03
CA LYS A 217 6.17 -17.93 15.06
C LYS A 217 6.94 -17.68 16.37
N LEU A 218 7.78 -18.63 16.78
CA LEU A 218 8.61 -18.52 17.99
C LEU A 218 9.90 -17.70 17.78
N GLU A 219 10.34 -17.50 16.54
CA GLU A 219 11.55 -16.74 16.20
C GLU A 219 11.34 -15.21 16.27
N MET A 220 10.08 -14.80 16.46
CA MET A 220 9.67 -13.40 16.62
C MET A 220 9.51 -12.96 18.07
N LEU A 221 9.59 -13.88 19.03
CA LEU A 221 9.55 -13.60 20.46
C LEU A 221 10.97 -13.40 20.95
N TRP A 222 11.35 -12.14 21.16
CA TRP A 222 12.71 -11.81 21.57
C TRP A 222 12.67 -11.52 23.07
N ASP A 223 13.08 -12.52 23.85
CA ASP A 223 13.25 -12.39 25.30
C ASP A 223 14.50 -11.53 25.56
N HIS A 224 14.31 -10.32 26.08
CA HIS A 224 15.42 -9.44 26.42
C HIS A 224 15.04 -8.52 27.61
N ASP A 225 15.81 -8.63 28.69
CA ASP A 225 15.74 -7.74 29.86
C ASP A 225 16.47 -6.38 29.66
N GLY A 226 16.52 -5.84 28.43
CA GLY A 226 17.30 -4.64 28.10
C GLY A 226 16.97 -4.02 26.74
N GLY A 227 17.56 -2.85 26.46
CA GLY A 227 17.25 -2.03 25.28
C GLY A 227 17.65 -2.71 23.97
N MET A 228 16.66 -3.00 23.12
CA MET A 228 16.85 -3.58 21.80
C MET A 228 16.99 -2.48 20.73
N TYR A 229 18.17 -2.35 20.13
CA TYR A 229 18.42 -1.36 19.07
C TYR A 229 17.55 -1.67 17.84
N GLY A 230 16.79 -0.67 17.39
CA GLY A 230 15.91 -0.78 16.22
C GLY A 230 14.50 -1.32 16.52
N ALA A 231 14.18 -1.64 17.78
CA ALA A 231 12.81 -1.93 18.19
C ALA A 231 12.02 -0.64 18.45
N ILE A 232 10.72 -0.70 18.19
CA ILE A 232 9.77 0.37 18.47
C ILE A 232 9.12 0.07 19.81
N GLY A 233 9.40 0.88 20.83
CA GLY A 233 8.76 0.78 22.13
C GLY A 233 7.28 1.15 22.06
N VAL A 234 6.43 0.39 22.74
CA VAL A 234 5.03 0.74 22.98
C VAL A 234 4.76 0.73 24.48
N ALA A 235 4.29 1.85 25.02
CA ALA A 235 3.97 2.01 26.44
C ALA A 235 2.58 2.66 26.62
N TYR A 236 1.84 2.30 27.66
CA TYR A 236 0.54 2.94 27.97
C TYR A 236 -0.46 2.94 26.79
N CYS A 237 -0.38 1.96 25.88
CA CYS A 237 -1.20 1.92 24.67
C CYS A 237 -2.32 0.88 24.76
N GLN A 238 -3.46 1.15 24.11
CA GLN A 238 -4.55 0.19 23.95
C GLN A 238 -4.78 -0.11 22.48
N PHE A 239 -4.80 -1.40 22.13
CA PHE A 239 -5.12 -1.90 20.79
C PHE A 239 -6.39 -2.74 20.89
N ARG A 240 -7.39 -2.44 20.07
CA ARG A 240 -8.69 -3.13 20.06
C ARG A 240 -9.06 -3.54 18.64
N ARG A 241 -9.32 -4.82 18.41
CA ARG A 241 -9.67 -5.35 17.08
C ARG A 241 -8.61 -4.97 16.03
N CYS A 242 -7.35 -4.98 16.43
CA CYS A 242 -6.21 -4.63 15.58
C CYS A 242 -5.52 -5.88 15.04
N GLU A 243 -4.99 -5.81 13.82
CA GLU A 243 -4.20 -6.89 13.25
C GLU A 243 -2.77 -6.40 13.01
N PHE A 244 -1.78 -7.28 13.16
CA PHE A 244 -0.37 -6.94 13.04
C PHE A 244 0.30 -7.96 12.10
N GLU A 245 0.69 -7.54 10.90
CA GLU A 245 1.31 -8.43 9.92
C GLU A 245 2.80 -8.11 9.74
N GLY A 246 3.65 -9.14 9.82
CA GLY A 246 5.09 -8.99 9.62
C GLY A 246 5.79 -8.19 10.73
N ILE A 247 5.23 -8.20 11.95
CA ILE A 247 5.75 -7.46 13.12
C ILE A 247 6.20 -8.44 14.20
N GLY A 248 7.46 -8.33 14.63
CA GLY A 248 8.02 -9.11 15.75
C GLY A 248 7.67 -8.50 17.10
N ILE A 249 7.71 -9.30 18.17
CA ILE A 249 7.40 -8.85 19.54
C ILE A 249 8.59 -9.12 20.45
N ALA A 250 9.11 -8.08 21.05
CA ALA A 250 10.09 -8.14 22.13
C ALA A 250 9.44 -7.73 23.45
N GLY A 251 9.83 -8.35 24.55
CA GLY A 251 9.30 -8.03 25.88
C GLY A 251 9.84 -8.98 26.93
N SER A 252 9.48 -8.73 28.19
CA SER A 252 9.82 -9.66 29.27
C SER A 252 9.16 -11.02 29.07
N LYS A 253 9.77 -12.07 29.59
CA LYS A 253 9.23 -13.43 29.54
C LYS A 253 7.76 -13.54 29.97
N ASP A 254 7.37 -12.86 31.04
CA ASP A 254 5.98 -12.79 31.52
C ASP A 254 5.03 -12.14 30.49
N THR A 255 5.49 -11.11 29.79
CA THR A 255 4.73 -10.44 28.73
C THR A 255 4.53 -11.35 27.53
N LEU A 256 5.59 -12.02 27.08
CA LEU A 256 5.54 -12.92 25.93
C LEU A 256 4.68 -14.16 26.24
N GLU A 257 4.75 -14.71 27.46
CA GLU A 257 3.89 -15.81 27.90
C GLU A 257 2.39 -15.43 27.93
N LYS A 258 2.05 -14.20 28.33
CA LYS A 258 0.67 -13.67 28.26
C LYS A 258 0.17 -13.57 26.83
N PHE A 259 1.02 -13.17 25.90
CA PHE A 259 0.69 -13.08 24.48
C PHE A 259 0.36 -14.45 23.87
N VAL A 260 1.16 -15.46 24.19
CA VAL A 260 0.92 -16.84 23.78
C VAL A 260 -0.37 -17.38 24.41
N ARG A 261 -0.59 -17.15 25.72
CA ARG A 261 -1.77 -17.64 26.45
C ARG A 261 -3.08 -17.05 25.94
N ASN A 262 -3.08 -15.79 25.52
CA ASN A 262 -4.27 -15.09 25.03
C ASN A 262 -4.60 -15.40 23.56
N GLY A 263 -3.86 -16.30 22.89
CA GLY A 263 -4.14 -16.69 21.51
C GLY A 263 -3.95 -15.55 20.50
N LEU A 264 -3.16 -14.53 20.85
CA LEU A 264 -2.95 -13.35 19.99
C LEU A 264 -2.16 -13.68 18.72
N PHE A 265 -1.44 -14.80 18.72
CA PHE A 265 -0.79 -15.30 17.52
C PHE A 265 -1.65 -16.40 16.88
N GLY A 266 -2.18 -16.11 15.68
CA GLY A 266 -2.84 -17.09 14.80
C GLY A 266 -1.86 -18.13 14.30
#